data_AF-A0A5C8RVR4-F1
#
_entry.id   AF-A0A5C8RVR4-F1
#
_cell.length_a   1.000
_cell.length_b   1.000
_cell.length_c   1.000
_cell.angle_alpha   90.00
_cell.angle_beta   90.00
_cell.angle_gamma   90.00
#
_symmetry.space_group_name_H-M   'P 1'
#
loop_
_entity.id
_entity.type
_entity.pdbx_description
1 polymer ?
#
loop_
_entity_poly.entity_id
_entity_poly.type
_entity_poly.pdbx_seq_one_letter_code
_entity_poly.pdbx_strand_id
1 'polypeptide(L)'
;MALNATVVINNQAGLDANSINLLNLDAQAATATWSSVLAGTANINIEIDILPTAINGSGRGGGTAGYYVYTGDSGAIHNFQTPTAYKLSTGLTPSSVTGPDIKIDLQLSYVQNTLWLDPTPYDNGADIPTNRTDAVSVLVHEMGHAIAFNGFRDWSTGALTSNGQSTFDQHVQVTAGGPVFHGLNVDAVYGKDPALTTGNLYHFGNASPGTGSDLISDLMNGVVYYNGHRYSPGSVDLATIADIGVGTIQNDFLTAPSTGQILDAGLGQDTVFVNSGHSLNTVTVQNSVATIVNSDAGNFTLQNAERIAFNDGVVAIDTEGNAGQVYRLYQASFARTPDLLGLSHNVKIVDQGLSLHDMAAAFTVSSEFQGRYGVNASDQTFISALYHNVLGREPDPTGNAGWLQLLGSQQYDRANVLIGFSESIEDKALVASAIQHGIALDYGVA
;
A
#
# COMPACT_ATOMS: atom_id res chain seq x y z
N MET A 1 7.83 8.58 -6.08
CA MET A 1 8.88 7.58 -5.81
C MET A 1 9.03 7.49 -4.32
N ALA A 2 8.79 6.32 -3.73
CA ALA A 2 8.85 6.16 -2.28
C ALA A 2 10.26 6.25 -1.70
N LEU A 3 11.30 5.82 -2.42
CA LEU A 3 12.68 5.85 -1.92
C LEU A 3 13.56 6.81 -2.73
N ASN A 4 14.11 7.81 -2.04
CA ASN A 4 15.16 8.67 -2.57
C ASN A 4 16.49 8.27 -1.91
N ALA A 5 17.23 7.35 -2.54
CA ALA A 5 18.43 6.77 -1.94
C ALA A 5 19.72 7.49 -2.34
N THR A 6 20.64 7.62 -1.38
CA THR A 6 22.06 7.86 -1.63
C THR A 6 22.84 6.59 -1.32
N VAL A 7 23.64 6.09 -2.27
CA VAL A 7 24.42 4.86 -2.11
C VAL A 7 25.89 5.20 -1.85
N VAL A 8 26.49 4.57 -0.84
CA VAL A 8 27.92 4.62 -0.53
C VAL A 8 28.46 3.20 -0.55
N ILE A 9 29.50 2.96 -1.37
CA ILE A 9 30.19 1.66 -1.43
C ILE A 9 31.57 1.79 -0.75
N ASN A 10 31.74 1.10 0.38
CA ASN A 10 33.00 1.05 1.10
C ASN A 10 33.82 -0.16 0.63
N ASN A 11 34.78 0.10 -0.26
CA ASN A 11 35.61 -0.95 -0.86
C ASN A 11 36.83 -1.31 0.01
N GLN A 12 36.61 -2.01 1.12
CA GLN A 12 37.69 -2.42 2.03
C GLN A 12 38.53 -3.57 1.47
N ALA A 13 37.98 -4.36 0.56
CA ALA A 13 38.62 -5.57 0.03
C ALA A 13 39.33 -5.39 -1.32
N GLY A 14 39.22 -4.24 -1.98
CA GLY A 14 39.91 -3.96 -3.24
C GLY A 14 39.20 -4.49 -4.50
N LEU A 15 37.87 -4.47 -4.53
CA LEU A 15 37.06 -4.66 -5.73
C LEU A 15 37.46 -3.63 -6.81
N ASP A 16 37.50 -4.03 -8.08
CA ASP A 16 37.90 -3.15 -9.17
C ASP A 16 36.84 -2.06 -9.46
N ALA A 17 37.29 -0.96 -10.07
CA ALA A 17 36.44 0.20 -10.32
C ALA A 17 35.24 -0.07 -11.25
N ASN A 18 35.38 -0.99 -12.21
CA ASN A 18 34.29 -1.33 -13.10
C ASN A 18 33.18 -2.08 -12.35
N SER A 19 33.56 -3.07 -11.53
CA SER A 19 32.63 -3.79 -10.66
C SER A 19 31.96 -2.86 -9.65
N ILE A 20 32.66 -1.86 -9.10
CA ILE A 20 32.03 -0.85 -8.23
C ILE A 20 30.94 -0.06 -8.96
N ASN A 21 31.22 0.38 -10.19
CA ASN A 21 30.25 1.15 -10.98
C ASN A 21 28.99 0.33 -11.29
N LEU A 22 29.16 -0.94 -11.66
CA LEU A 22 28.05 -1.85 -11.93
C LEU A 22 27.25 -2.14 -10.66
N LEU A 23 27.93 -2.45 -9.54
CA LEU A 23 27.26 -2.66 -8.26
C LEU A 23 26.45 -1.43 -7.80
N ASN A 24 26.96 -0.23 -8.05
CA ASN A 24 26.22 1.00 -7.77
C ASN A 24 24.98 1.13 -8.66
N LEU A 25 25.06 0.74 -9.94
CA LEU A 25 23.92 0.73 -10.85
C LEU A 25 22.86 -0.30 -10.41
N ASP A 26 23.29 -1.49 -9.99
CA ASP A 26 22.42 -2.54 -9.45
C ASP A 26 21.71 -2.08 -8.18
N ALA A 27 22.42 -1.39 -7.28
CA ALA A 27 21.84 -0.84 -6.05
C ALA A 27 20.77 0.23 -6.35
N GLN A 28 20.96 1.04 -7.40
CA GLN A 28 19.96 1.99 -7.87
C GLN A 28 18.73 1.28 -8.43
N ALA A 29 18.90 0.22 -9.21
CA ALA A 29 17.80 -0.57 -9.75
C ALA A 29 17.03 -1.32 -8.64
N ALA A 30 17.73 -1.87 -7.65
CA ALA A 30 17.12 -2.48 -6.47
C ALA A 30 16.30 -1.47 -5.67
N THR A 31 16.82 -0.25 -5.50
CA THR A 31 16.07 0.87 -4.90
C THR A 31 14.84 1.22 -5.71
N ALA A 32 14.95 1.31 -7.03
CA ALA A 32 13.82 1.62 -7.92
C ALA A 32 12.73 0.53 -7.84
N THR A 33 13.13 -0.73 -7.72
CA THR A 33 12.23 -1.88 -7.55
C THR A 33 11.36 -1.71 -6.31
N TRP A 34 11.96 -1.52 -5.13
CA TRP A 34 11.21 -1.23 -3.90
C TRP A 34 10.43 0.09 -3.98
N SER A 35 11.02 1.14 -4.53
CA SER A 35 10.37 2.45 -4.66
C SER A 35 9.13 2.44 -5.55
N SER A 36 8.95 1.43 -6.41
CA SER A 36 7.80 1.29 -7.30
C SER A 36 6.60 0.59 -6.66
N VAL A 37 6.80 -0.08 -5.52
CA VAL A 37 5.80 -0.92 -4.85
C VAL A 37 5.48 -0.48 -3.42
N LEU A 38 6.18 0.53 -2.89
CA LEU A 38 5.96 1.09 -1.56
C LEU A 38 5.28 2.46 -1.64
N ALA A 39 4.54 2.82 -0.60
CA ALA A 39 3.94 4.14 -0.40
C ALA A 39 4.86 5.08 0.41
N GLY A 40 4.50 6.36 0.48
CA GLY A 40 5.23 7.36 1.25
C GLY A 40 6.40 7.98 0.51
N THR A 41 7.27 8.67 1.25
CA THR A 41 8.51 9.25 0.71
C THR A 41 9.57 9.26 1.79
N ALA A 42 10.65 8.52 1.56
CA ALA A 42 11.79 8.40 2.46
C ALA A 42 13.09 8.77 1.74
N ASN A 43 13.81 9.74 2.30
CA ASN A 43 15.21 9.95 1.93
C ASN A 43 16.05 8.97 2.72
N ILE A 44 16.74 8.06 2.03
CA ILE A 44 17.52 7.00 2.67
C ILE A 44 18.99 7.02 2.28
N ASN A 45 19.86 6.61 3.19
CA ASN A 45 21.26 6.31 2.89
C ASN A 45 21.51 4.79 2.96
N ILE A 46 22.11 4.28 1.88
CA ILE A 46 22.46 2.87 1.74
C ILE A 46 23.99 2.77 1.80
N GLU A 47 24.49 1.97 2.73
CA GLU A 47 25.91 1.62 2.83
C GLU A 47 26.11 0.18 2.37
N ILE A 48 27.03 0.00 1.42
CA ILE A 48 27.44 -1.33 0.93
C ILE A 48 28.92 -1.53 1.25
N ASP A 49 29.22 -2.46 2.14
CA ASP A 49 30.60 -2.79 2.52
C ASP A 49 31.11 -3.99 1.73
N ILE A 50 32.24 -3.84 1.03
CA ILE A 50 32.92 -4.96 0.37
C ILE A 50 34.03 -5.49 1.27
N LEU A 51 33.82 -6.69 1.81
CA LEU A 51 34.65 -7.26 2.88
C LEU A 51 35.56 -8.38 2.36
N PRO A 52 36.81 -8.49 2.88
CA PRO A 52 37.78 -9.49 2.41
C PRO A 52 37.50 -10.90 2.96
N THR A 53 36.82 -11.02 4.10
CA THR A 53 36.50 -12.28 4.77
C THR A 53 35.00 -12.46 4.93
N ALA A 54 34.58 -13.71 5.17
CA ALA A 54 33.18 -14.08 5.39
C ALA A 54 32.58 -13.30 6.58
N ILE A 55 31.28 -13.02 6.48
CA ILE A 55 30.49 -12.33 7.51
C ILE A 55 29.76 -13.40 8.32
N ASN A 56 29.86 -13.40 9.66
CA ASN A 56 29.12 -14.33 10.53
C ASN A 56 29.22 -15.83 10.15
N GLY A 57 30.31 -16.25 9.50
CA GLY A 57 30.49 -17.62 9.02
C GLY A 57 29.76 -17.97 7.71
N SER A 58 28.97 -17.06 7.13
CA SER A 58 28.40 -17.18 5.79
C SER A 58 29.34 -16.51 4.76
N GLY A 59 29.66 -17.24 3.68
CA GLY A 59 30.48 -16.72 2.59
C GLY A 59 29.70 -15.88 1.56
N ARG A 60 28.64 -15.18 1.99
CA ARG A 60 27.62 -14.53 1.14
C ARG A 60 27.36 -13.09 1.60
N GLY A 61 26.42 -12.42 0.93
CA GLY A 61 25.89 -11.12 1.35
C GLY A 61 24.95 -11.22 2.56
N GLY A 62 24.79 -10.11 3.28
CA GLY A 62 23.79 -9.96 4.33
C GLY A 62 23.37 -8.51 4.51
N GLY A 63 22.07 -8.26 4.45
CA GLY A 63 21.40 -6.99 4.66
C GLY A 63 20.83 -6.89 6.06
N THR A 64 21.11 -5.79 6.73
CA THR A 64 20.44 -5.47 7.99
C THR A 64 19.96 -4.03 7.97
N ALA A 65 18.98 -3.72 8.81
CA ALA A 65 18.80 -2.34 9.21
C ALA A 65 20.12 -1.87 9.84
N GLY A 66 20.64 -0.72 9.42
CA GLY A 66 21.90 -0.21 9.99
C GLY A 66 21.76 0.10 11.48
N TYR A 67 20.55 0.50 11.89
CA TYR A 67 20.15 0.84 13.25
C TYR A 67 18.67 0.50 13.46
N TYR A 68 18.16 0.69 14.67
CA TYR A 68 16.75 0.55 15.01
C TYR A 68 16.22 1.82 15.68
N VAL A 69 14.97 2.15 15.37
CA VAL A 69 14.20 3.24 15.99
C VAL A 69 13.33 2.63 17.08
N TYR A 70 13.48 3.08 18.32
CA TYR A 70 12.57 2.69 19.40
C TYR A 70 11.22 3.39 19.21
N THR A 71 10.12 2.64 19.18
CA THR A 71 8.77 3.15 18.91
C THR A 71 7.83 3.10 20.11
N GLY A 72 8.27 2.52 21.23
CA GLY A 72 7.50 2.46 22.47
C GLY A 72 7.58 1.09 23.15
N ASP A 73 6.74 0.88 24.15
CA ASP A 73 6.66 -0.37 24.91
C ASP A 73 5.30 -1.04 24.74
N SER A 74 5.31 -2.37 24.60
CA SER A 74 4.14 -3.24 24.73
C SER A 74 4.26 -4.01 26.06
N GLY A 75 3.78 -3.39 27.13
CA GLY A 75 3.99 -3.91 28.48
C GLY A 75 5.47 -3.84 28.88
N ALA A 76 6.13 -4.99 29.02
CA ALA A 76 7.55 -5.07 29.35
C ALA A 76 8.48 -5.25 28.14
N ILE A 77 7.93 -5.28 26.92
CA ILE A 77 8.66 -5.49 25.67
C ILE A 77 8.86 -4.15 24.98
N HIS A 78 10.10 -3.84 24.61
CA HIS A 78 10.50 -2.67 23.82
C HIS A 78 10.29 -2.94 22.33
N ASN A 79 9.56 -2.06 21.66
CA ASN A 79 9.26 -2.14 20.24
C ASN A 79 10.27 -1.34 19.42
N PHE A 80 10.71 -1.94 18.33
CA PHE A 80 11.66 -1.34 17.41
C PHE A 80 11.17 -1.44 15.97
N GLN A 81 11.54 -0.45 15.17
CA GLN A 81 11.29 -0.41 13.74
C GLN A 81 12.58 -0.05 13.01
N THR A 82 12.72 -0.49 11.76
CA THR A 82 13.85 -0.08 10.93
C THR A 82 13.74 1.41 10.56
N PRO A 83 14.86 2.12 10.35
CA PRO A 83 14.84 3.53 9.96
C PRO A 83 14.07 3.76 8.65
N THR A 84 14.24 2.86 7.67
CA THR A 84 13.52 2.95 6.39
C THR A 84 12.02 2.76 6.58
N ALA A 85 11.58 1.72 7.29
CA ALA A 85 10.15 1.53 7.54
C ALA A 85 9.55 2.68 8.35
N TYR A 86 10.26 3.17 9.37
CA TYR A 86 9.82 4.33 10.17
C TYR A 86 9.61 5.57 9.31
N LYS A 87 10.55 5.87 8.40
CA LYS A 87 10.41 7.02 7.48
C LYS A 87 9.20 6.87 6.57
N LEU A 88 8.99 5.68 6.00
CA LEU A 88 7.88 5.39 5.10
C LEU A 88 6.52 5.45 5.82
N SER A 89 6.43 4.86 7.02
CA SER A 89 5.16 4.75 7.76
C SER A 89 4.78 6.01 8.55
N THR A 90 5.69 6.97 8.73
CA THR A 90 5.43 8.17 9.56
C THR A 90 5.69 9.50 8.85
N GLY A 91 6.43 9.50 7.75
CA GLY A 91 6.93 10.71 7.09
C GLY A 91 8.03 11.44 7.86
N LEU A 92 8.56 10.86 8.96
CA LEU A 92 9.54 11.50 9.84
C LEU A 92 10.93 10.88 9.68
N THR A 93 11.97 11.69 9.85
CA THR A 93 13.35 11.20 9.99
C THR A 93 13.64 10.94 11.47
N PRO A 94 14.08 9.73 11.85
CA PRO A 94 14.38 9.41 13.24
C PRO A 94 15.62 10.17 13.71
N SER A 95 15.50 10.93 14.80
CA SER A 95 16.62 11.73 15.35
C SER A 95 17.65 10.89 16.11
N SER A 96 17.30 9.66 16.50
CA SER A 96 18.15 8.74 17.26
C SER A 96 19.12 7.93 16.41
N VAL A 97 19.03 8.01 15.07
CA VAL A 97 19.80 7.19 14.13
C VAL A 97 20.79 8.07 13.39
N THR A 98 22.08 7.70 13.46
CA THR A 98 23.19 8.49 12.86
C THR A 98 23.98 7.77 11.78
N GLY A 99 23.79 6.46 11.61
CA GLY A 99 24.43 5.71 10.52
C GLY A 99 23.50 5.44 9.35
N PRO A 100 23.80 4.43 8.51
CA PRO A 100 22.99 4.14 7.34
C PRO A 100 21.60 3.61 7.72
N ASP A 101 20.60 3.93 6.92
CA ASP A 101 19.25 3.35 7.02
C ASP A 101 19.31 1.88 6.62
N ILE A 102 20.06 1.57 5.56
CA ILE A 102 20.26 0.22 5.03
C ILE A 102 21.76 -0.06 4.98
N LYS A 103 22.17 -1.17 5.59
CA LYS A 103 23.54 -1.68 5.49
C LYS A 103 23.54 -3.04 4.80
N ILE A 104 24.40 -3.21 3.80
CA ILE A 104 24.58 -4.45 3.05
C ILE A 104 26.06 -4.80 3.06
N ASP A 105 26.39 -5.93 3.66
CA ASP A 105 27.76 -6.43 3.68
C ASP A 105 27.92 -7.51 2.60
N LEU A 106 28.89 -7.37 1.70
CA LEU A 106 29.17 -8.32 0.61
C LEU A 106 30.62 -8.82 0.69
N GLN A 107 30.80 -10.14 0.72
CA GLN A 107 32.15 -10.70 0.61
C GLN A 107 32.69 -10.53 -0.83
N LEU A 108 33.95 -10.08 -0.96
CA LEU A 108 34.59 -9.88 -2.26
C LEU A 108 34.52 -11.11 -3.18
N SER A 109 34.78 -12.30 -2.66
CA SER A 109 34.74 -13.54 -3.44
C SER A 109 33.33 -13.87 -3.94
N TYR A 110 32.28 -13.49 -3.20
CA TYR A 110 30.89 -13.67 -3.60
C TYR A 110 30.56 -12.73 -4.77
N VAL A 111 30.95 -11.46 -4.67
CA VAL A 111 30.79 -10.47 -5.75
C VAL A 111 31.49 -10.92 -7.03
N GLN A 112 32.73 -11.42 -6.94
CA GLN A 112 33.52 -11.78 -8.11
C GLN A 112 33.10 -13.11 -8.74
N ASN A 113 32.80 -14.13 -7.93
CA ASN A 113 32.67 -15.51 -8.41
C ASN A 113 31.23 -16.00 -8.52
N THR A 114 30.29 -15.38 -7.81
CA THR A 114 28.90 -15.84 -7.75
C THR A 114 27.95 -14.84 -8.39
N LEU A 115 28.07 -13.55 -8.02
CA LEU A 115 27.19 -12.52 -8.53
C LEU A 115 27.42 -12.23 -10.01
N TRP A 116 26.36 -11.76 -10.64
CA TRP A 116 26.31 -11.07 -11.90
C TRP A 116 26.01 -9.60 -11.60
N LEU A 117 26.95 -8.68 -11.84
CA LEU A 117 26.79 -7.23 -11.59
C LEU A 117 26.25 -6.43 -12.78
N ASP A 118 24.92 -6.27 -12.93
CA ASP A 118 24.14 -6.03 -14.16
C ASP A 118 24.43 -4.68 -14.88
N PRO A 119 24.83 -4.63 -16.17
CA PRO A 119 25.06 -3.41 -16.92
C PRO A 119 23.74 -2.81 -17.41
N THR A 120 22.66 -3.60 -17.44
CA THR A 120 21.32 -3.21 -17.88
C THR A 120 20.27 -3.57 -16.82
N PRO A 121 20.45 -3.19 -15.54
CA PRO A 121 19.65 -3.72 -14.43
C PRO A 121 18.18 -3.31 -14.41
N TYR A 122 17.80 -2.39 -15.29
CA TYR A 122 16.42 -1.96 -15.51
C TYR A 122 15.70 -2.79 -16.59
N ASP A 123 16.37 -3.77 -17.20
CA ASP A 123 15.70 -4.81 -17.96
C ASP A 123 15.08 -5.87 -17.03
N ASN A 124 14.23 -6.74 -17.58
CA ASN A 124 13.52 -7.76 -16.80
C ASN A 124 14.39 -9.00 -16.47
N GLY A 125 15.71 -8.85 -16.38
CA GLY A 125 16.67 -9.92 -16.17
C GLY A 125 16.87 -10.81 -17.39
N ALA A 126 16.75 -10.25 -18.60
CA ALA A 126 16.77 -11.05 -19.83
C ALA A 126 18.13 -11.69 -20.12
N ASP A 127 19.20 -11.05 -19.66
CA ASP A 127 20.58 -11.41 -20.01
C ASP A 127 21.32 -12.13 -18.87
N ILE A 128 20.61 -12.52 -17.80
CA ILE A 128 21.23 -13.20 -16.64
C ILE A 128 21.67 -14.63 -17.05
N PRO A 129 22.98 -14.95 -16.99
CA PRO A 129 23.53 -16.27 -17.22
C PRO A 129 23.04 -17.27 -16.20
N THR A 130 22.76 -18.46 -16.71
CA THR A 130 22.23 -19.61 -15.97
C THR A 130 23.15 -20.13 -14.85
N ASN A 131 24.41 -19.68 -14.79
CA ASN A 131 25.39 -20.09 -13.79
C ASN A 131 25.78 -18.97 -12.81
N ARG A 132 25.11 -17.81 -12.85
CA ARG A 132 25.37 -16.69 -11.97
C ARG A 132 24.11 -16.27 -11.23
N THR A 133 24.29 -15.73 -10.03
CA THR A 133 23.21 -15.13 -9.25
C THR A 133 23.10 -13.66 -9.60
N ASP A 134 21.89 -13.19 -9.88
CA ASP A 134 21.65 -11.80 -10.23
C ASP A 134 21.88 -10.85 -9.04
N ALA A 135 22.72 -9.83 -9.21
CA ALA A 135 23.06 -8.91 -8.12
C ALA A 135 21.90 -7.99 -7.74
N VAL A 136 21.07 -7.55 -8.70
CA VAL A 136 19.88 -6.73 -8.40
C VAL A 136 18.95 -7.51 -7.47
N SER A 137 18.68 -8.78 -7.78
CA SER A 137 17.85 -9.67 -6.96
C SER A 137 18.38 -9.78 -5.53
N VAL A 138 19.68 -10.03 -5.38
CA VAL A 138 20.33 -10.07 -4.06
C VAL A 138 20.16 -8.75 -3.33
N LEU A 139 20.43 -7.61 -3.96
CA LEU A 139 20.28 -6.30 -3.33
C LEU A 139 18.81 -6.00 -2.95
N VAL A 140 17.84 -6.37 -3.80
CA VAL A 140 16.41 -6.27 -3.48
C VAL A 140 16.06 -7.12 -2.26
N HIS A 141 16.59 -8.34 -2.17
CA HIS A 141 16.40 -9.23 -1.02
C HIS A 141 16.99 -8.64 0.26
N GLU A 142 18.25 -8.20 0.23
CA GLU A 142 18.92 -7.62 1.39
C GLU A 142 18.24 -6.30 1.84
N MET A 143 17.73 -5.50 0.91
CA MET A 143 16.91 -4.34 1.22
C MET A 143 15.59 -4.74 1.88
N GLY A 144 14.99 -5.88 1.51
CA GLY A 144 13.82 -6.43 2.18
C GLY A 144 14.05 -6.63 3.67
N HIS A 145 15.18 -7.24 4.06
CA HIS A 145 15.55 -7.37 5.48
C HIS A 145 15.68 -6.02 6.19
N ALA A 146 16.31 -5.03 5.54
CA ALA A 146 16.47 -3.69 6.10
C ALA A 146 15.16 -2.87 6.14
N ILE A 147 14.14 -3.26 5.37
CA ILE A 147 12.81 -2.65 5.39
C ILE A 147 11.94 -3.35 6.45
N ALA A 148 11.67 -4.65 6.29
CA ALA A 148 10.66 -5.35 7.07
C ALA A 148 11.08 -6.70 7.67
N PHE A 149 11.86 -7.51 6.96
CA PHE A 149 12.10 -8.91 7.35
C PHE A 149 13.25 -9.03 8.35
N ASN A 150 13.08 -8.58 9.57
CA ASN A 150 14.14 -8.55 10.59
C ASN A 150 13.58 -8.70 12.00
N GLY A 151 14.45 -8.96 12.97
CA GLY A 151 14.07 -8.95 14.37
C GLY A 151 15.10 -9.61 15.28
N PHE A 152 14.65 -9.93 16.49
CA PHE A 152 15.49 -10.38 17.60
C PHE A 152 15.05 -11.73 18.20
N ARG A 153 14.04 -12.38 17.60
CA ARG A 153 13.61 -13.71 18.01
C ARG A 153 14.68 -14.75 17.72
N ASP A 154 14.66 -15.85 18.49
CA ASP A 154 15.52 -16.99 18.25
C ASP A 154 15.29 -17.56 16.85
N TRP A 155 16.35 -17.63 16.05
CA TRP A 155 16.25 -18.02 14.64
C TRP A 155 15.77 -19.46 14.40
N SER A 156 15.87 -20.34 15.39
CA SER A 156 15.47 -21.74 15.27
C SER A 156 14.03 -21.97 15.73
N THR A 157 13.66 -21.34 16.85
CA THR A 157 12.41 -21.61 17.56
C THR A 157 11.34 -20.54 17.35
N GLY A 158 11.73 -19.33 16.92
CA GLY A 158 10.85 -18.16 16.88
C GLY A 158 10.50 -17.58 18.25
N ALA A 159 11.08 -18.12 19.33
CA ALA A 159 10.84 -17.65 20.68
C ALA A 159 11.44 -16.24 20.86
N LEU A 160 10.71 -15.38 21.58
CA LEU A 160 11.26 -14.09 22.00
C LEU A 160 12.30 -14.34 23.11
N THR A 161 13.56 -13.97 22.87
CA THR A 161 14.70 -14.26 23.77
C THR A 161 15.16 -13.07 24.59
N SER A 162 14.61 -11.89 24.32
CA SER A 162 14.95 -10.63 24.99
C SER A 162 13.70 -9.76 25.17
N ASN A 163 13.83 -8.65 25.88
CA ASN A 163 12.75 -7.67 26.02
C ASN A 163 12.66 -6.72 24.81
N GLY A 164 13.16 -7.10 23.64
CA GLY A 164 13.08 -6.31 22.41
C GLY A 164 12.44 -7.11 21.28
N GLN A 165 11.57 -6.45 20.50
CA GLN A 165 10.96 -7.03 19.30
C GLN A 165 10.93 -6.00 18.15
N SER A 166 11.18 -6.45 16.92
CA SER A 166 10.91 -5.62 15.73
C SER A 166 9.40 -5.55 15.43
N THR A 167 9.02 -4.73 14.46
CA THR A 167 7.66 -4.75 13.91
C THR A 167 7.32 -6.11 13.31
N PHE A 168 8.24 -6.78 12.61
CA PHE A 168 7.99 -8.15 12.11
C PHE A 168 7.83 -9.16 13.24
N ASP A 169 8.65 -9.08 14.30
CA ASP A 169 8.56 -9.98 15.45
C ASP A 169 7.19 -9.90 16.15
N GLN A 170 6.49 -8.76 16.09
CA GLN A 170 5.13 -8.61 16.65
C GLN A 170 4.12 -9.54 15.96
N HIS A 171 4.37 -9.90 14.72
CA HIS A 171 3.54 -10.77 13.89
C HIS A 171 3.99 -12.23 13.88
N VAL A 172 5.14 -12.56 14.48
CA VAL A 172 5.61 -13.95 14.56
C VAL A 172 4.86 -14.71 15.65
N GLN A 173 4.19 -15.79 15.24
CA GLN A 173 3.54 -16.74 16.15
C GLN A 173 4.20 -18.12 16.07
N VAL A 174 4.45 -18.74 17.21
CA VAL A 174 5.00 -20.11 17.27
C VAL A 174 3.85 -21.10 17.43
N THR A 175 3.60 -21.89 16.39
CA THR A 175 2.55 -22.92 16.37
C THR A 175 3.14 -24.31 16.57
N ALA A 176 2.29 -25.34 16.65
CA ALA A 176 2.76 -26.73 16.65
C ALA A 176 3.52 -27.12 15.36
N GLY A 177 3.25 -26.42 14.24
CA GLY A 177 3.92 -26.62 12.95
C GLY A 177 5.19 -25.80 12.76
N GLY A 178 5.62 -25.04 13.77
CA GLY A 178 6.74 -24.09 13.70
C GLY A 178 6.28 -22.63 13.67
N PRO A 179 7.24 -21.70 13.53
CA PRO A 179 6.95 -20.28 13.45
C PRO A 179 6.23 -19.91 12.15
N VAL A 180 5.24 -19.04 12.26
CA VAL A 180 4.48 -18.45 11.15
C VAL A 180 4.44 -16.94 11.31
N PHE A 181 4.19 -16.21 10.22
CA PHE A 181 3.89 -14.79 10.26
C PHE A 181 2.37 -14.61 10.19
N HIS A 182 1.81 -13.85 11.11
CA HIS A 182 0.37 -13.63 11.25
C HIS A 182 0.03 -12.15 11.03
N GLY A 183 -0.84 -11.86 10.08
CA GLY A 183 -1.24 -10.49 9.77
C GLY A 183 -2.46 -10.43 8.86
N LEU A 184 -3.17 -9.31 8.90
CA LEU A 184 -4.42 -9.15 8.15
C LEU A 184 -4.14 -9.08 6.64
N ASN A 185 -3.04 -8.44 6.26
CA ASN A 185 -2.67 -8.29 4.86
C ASN A 185 -2.22 -9.62 4.28
N VAL A 186 -1.35 -10.36 4.99
CA VAL A 186 -0.92 -11.68 4.52
C VAL A 186 -2.10 -12.65 4.42
N ASP A 187 -3.06 -12.61 5.35
CA ASP A 187 -4.27 -13.44 5.26
C ASP A 187 -5.14 -13.05 4.05
N ALA A 188 -5.27 -11.75 3.76
CA ALA A 188 -6.03 -11.27 2.61
C ALA A 188 -5.44 -11.73 1.26
N VAL A 189 -4.11 -11.81 1.13
CA VAL A 189 -3.46 -12.19 -0.15
C VAL A 189 -3.12 -13.68 -0.26
N TYR A 190 -2.83 -14.35 0.87
CA TYR A 190 -2.35 -15.74 0.90
C TYR A 190 -3.40 -16.72 1.47
N GLY A 191 -4.40 -16.22 2.19
CA GLY A 191 -5.52 -16.98 2.76
C GLY A 191 -5.19 -17.80 4.01
N LYS A 192 -4.00 -17.61 4.59
CA LYS A 192 -3.53 -18.23 5.84
C LYS A 192 -2.23 -17.55 6.29
N ASP A 193 -1.78 -17.87 7.49
CA ASP A 193 -0.46 -17.49 7.99
C ASP A 193 0.67 -18.19 7.19
N PRO A 194 1.57 -17.47 6.49
CA PRO A 194 2.71 -18.08 5.83
C PRO A 194 3.70 -18.65 6.83
N ALA A 195 4.19 -19.86 6.54
CA ALA A 195 5.20 -20.52 7.35
C ALA A 195 6.56 -19.82 7.19
N LEU A 196 7.23 -19.59 8.31
CA LEU A 196 8.61 -19.09 8.31
C LEU A 196 9.59 -20.24 8.10
N THR A 197 10.76 -19.90 7.55
CA THR A 197 11.79 -20.90 7.22
C THR A 197 12.41 -21.43 8.50
N THR A 198 12.41 -22.76 8.66
CA THR A 198 12.99 -23.42 9.82
C THR A 198 14.50 -23.17 9.89
N GLY A 199 14.96 -22.59 11.00
CA GLY A 199 16.38 -22.24 11.19
C GLY A 199 16.83 -21.01 10.41
N ASN A 200 15.91 -20.31 9.73
CA ASN A 200 16.17 -19.08 8.99
C ASN A 200 14.95 -18.13 9.09
N LEU A 201 14.58 -17.79 10.33
CA LEU A 201 13.27 -17.24 10.71
C LEU A 201 12.74 -16.07 9.87
N TYR A 202 13.59 -15.14 9.44
CA TYR A 202 13.16 -13.93 8.72
C TYR A 202 12.95 -14.14 7.22
N HIS A 203 12.50 -15.35 6.86
CA HIS A 203 12.24 -15.77 5.49
C HIS A 203 11.04 -16.69 5.44
N PHE A 204 10.43 -16.83 4.28
CA PHE A 204 9.26 -17.67 4.07
C PHE A 204 9.56 -19.03 3.45
N GLY A 205 8.69 -19.99 3.77
CA GLY A 205 8.63 -21.28 3.12
C GLY A 205 9.70 -22.27 3.58
N ASN A 206 9.43 -23.55 3.34
CA ASN A 206 10.35 -24.64 3.66
C ASN A 206 10.47 -25.57 2.45
N ALA A 207 11.60 -26.26 2.31
CA ALA A 207 11.82 -27.17 1.19
C ALA A 207 10.72 -28.25 1.12
N SER A 208 10.21 -28.53 -0.09
CA SER A 208 9.18 -29.55 -0.32
C SER A 208 9.59 -30.92 0.28
N PRO A 209 8.69 -31.63 1.00
CA PRO A 209 7.25 -31.35 1.16
C PRO A 209 6.88 -30.49 2.40
N GLY A 210 7.80 -29.65 2.88
CA GLY A 210 7.58 -28.77 4.03
C GLY A 210 6.47 -27.72 3.82
N THR A 211 6.05 -27.11 4.93
CA THR A 211 5.05 -26.04 4.96
C THR A 211 5.55 -24.78 4.24
N GLY A 212 4.67 -24.15 3.45
CA GLY A 212 5.03 -22.98 2.65
C GLY A 212 5.99 -23.31 1.48
N SER A 213 6.04 -24.56 1.02
CA SER A 213 6.91 -24.96 -0.11
C SER A 213 6.51 -24.31 -1.45
N ASP A 214 5.33 -23.73 -1.51
CA ASP A 214 4.84 -22.86 -2.58
C ASP A 214 5.50 -21.48 -2.61
N LEU A 215 6.12 -21.04 -1.50
CA LEU A 215 6.79 -19.73 -1.39
C LEU A 215 8.29 -19.78 -1.75
N ILE A 216 8.84 -20.94 -2.12
CA ILE A 216 10.29 -21.08 -2.39
C ILE A 216 10.78 -20.38 -3.66
N SER A 217 9.85 -19.89 -4.49
CA SER A 217 10.14 -19.04 -5.65
C SER A 217 10.14 -17.55 -5.33
N ASP A 218 9.70 -17.17 -4.13
CA ASP A 218 9.47 -15.77 -3.79
C ASP A 218 10.78 -15.11 -3.33
N LEU A 219 10.80 -13.78 -3.33
CA LEU A 219 12.01 -13.00 -3.02
C LEU A 219 12.55 -13.34 -1.64
N MET A 220 11.70 -13.35 -0.61
CA MET A 220 12.10 -13.55 0.78
C MET A 220 12.05 -15.02 1.20
N ASN A 221 12.23 -15.96 0.27
CA ASN A 221 12.34 -17.37 0.63
C ASN A 221 13.68 -17.69 1.31
N GLY A 222 13.68 -18.62 2.26
CA GLY A 222 14.87 -18.93 3.07
C GLY A 222 15.64 -20.16 2.63
N VAL A 223 15.30 -20.75 1.49
CA VAL A 223 15.72 -22.10 1.09
C VAL A 223 16.67 -22.08 -0.10
N VAL A 224 16.32 -21.35 -1.16
CA VAL A 224 17.02 -21.41 -2.44
C VAL A 224 16.97 -20.08 -3.17
N TYR A 225 18.08 -19.77 -3.85
CA TYR A 225 18.16 -18.65 -4.77
C TYR A 225 18.70 -19.16 -6.10
N TYR A 226 17.88 -19.08 -7.15
CA TYR A 226 18.19 -19.69 -8.44
C TYR A 226 19.11 -18.80 -9.29
N ASN A 227 20.10 -19.41 -9.94
CA ASN A 227 20.92 -18.73 -10.94
C ASN A 227 20.13 -18.48 -12.22
N GLY A 228 20.49 -17.44 -12.97
CA GLY A 228 19.79 -17.07 -14.20
C GLY A 228 18.36 -16.56 -13.97
N HIS A 229 18.04 -16.10 -12.76
CA HIS A 229 16.70 -15.67 -12.38
C HIS A 229 16.73 -14.28 -11.73
N ARG A 230 15.78 -13.42 -12.12
CA ARG A 230 15.50 -12.11 -11.50
C ARG A 230 14.35 -12.28 -10.52
N TYR A 231 14.60 -12.01 -9.24
CA TYR A 231 13.58 -11.93 -8.21
C TYR A 231 13.05 -10.49 -8.07
N SER A 232 11.80 -10.37 -7.66
CA SER A 232 11.15 -9.09 -7.33
C SER A 232 10.17 -9.32 -6.19
N PRO A 233 9.80 -8.29 -5.42
CA PRO A 233 8.85 -8.43 -4.32
C PRO A 233 7.52 -9.02 -4.81
N GLY A 234 7.08 -10.10 -4.20
CA GLY A 234 5.79 -10.74 -4.45
C GLY A 234 4.67 -10.19 -3.55
N SER A 235 3.44 -10.68 -3.74
CA SER A 235 2.28 -10.22 -2.96
C SER A 235 2.42 -10.49 -1.46
N VAL A 236 3.01 -11.63 -1.07
CA VAL A 236 3.27 -11.96 0.35
C VAL A 236 4.32 -11.03 0.95
N ASP A 237 5.35 -10.65 0.17
CA ASP A 237 6.37 -9.72 0.63
C ASP A 237 5.76 -8.34 0.90
N LEU A 238 4.95 -7.84 -0.04
CA LEU A 238 4.27 -6.55 0.09
C LEU A 238 3.22 -6.56 1.22
N ALA A 239 2.43 -7.64 1.34
CA ALA A 239 1.46 -7.78 2.42
C ALA A 239 2.13 -7.81 3.80
N THR A 240 3.30 -8.47 3.91
CA THR A 240 4.09 -8.44 5.15
C THR A 240 4.58 -7.03 5.47
N ILE A 241 4.96 -6.25 4.46
CA ILE A 241 5.37 -4.85 4.63
C ILE A 241 4.19 -3.98 5.10
N ALA A 242 2.99 -4.20 4.56
CA ALA A 242 1.77 -3.56 5.02
C ALA A 242 1.44 -3.92 6.47
N ASP A 243 1.56 -5.20 6.85
CA ASP A 243 1.31 -5.66 8.23
C ASP A 243 2.25 -4.98 9.24
N ILE A 244 3.50 -4.67 8.87
CA ILE A 244 4.40 -3.90 9.75
C ILE A 244 4.16 -2.38 9.73
N GLY A 245 3.13 -1.91 9.03
CA GLY A 245 2.64 -0.53 9.02
C GLY A 245 3.15 0.35 7.88
N VAL A 246 3.77 -0.21 6.83
CA VAL A 246 4.23 0.55 5.66
C VAL A 246 3.28 0.30 4.49
N GLY A 247 2.60 1.35 4.01
CA GLY A 247 1.72 1.25 2.85
C GLY A 247 2.44 0.81 1.57
N THR A 248 1.70 0.20 0.65
CA THR A 248 2.20 -0.42 -0.58
C THR A 248 1.34 -0.05 -1.79
N ILE A 249 1.42 -0.84 -2.85
CA ILE A 249 0.55 -0.72 -4.04
C ILE A 249 -0.63 -1.71 -4.02
N GLN A 250 -0.78 -2.46 -2.93
CA GLN A 250 -1.88 -3.40 -2.73
C GLN A 250 -2.97 -2.77 -1.86
N ASN A 251 -4.12 -3.43 -1.77
CA ASN A 251 -5.15 -3.06 -0.81
C ASN A 251 -4.63 -3.39 0.60
N ASP A 252 -4.30 -2.37 1.38
CA ASP A 252 -3.63 -2.53 2.66
C ASP A 252 -4.56 -2.25 3.86
N PHE A 253 -4.41 -3.08 4.87
CA PHE A 253 -4.98 -2.98 6.20
C PHE A 253 -3.92 -2.41 7.14
N LEU A 254 -3.99 -1.12 7.43
CA LEU A 254 -2.97 -0.38 8.18
C LEU A 254 -3.52 0.10 9.53
N THR A 255 -2.64 0.30 10.51
CA THR A 255 -3.03 0.93 11.78
C THR A 255 -2.73 2.41 11.74
N ALA A 256 -3.62 3.22 12.34
CA ALA A 256 -3.43 4.66 12.43
C ALA A 256 -2.07 5.01 13.07
N PRO A 257 -1.35 6.00 12.51
CA PRO A 257 -0.06 6.41 13.03
C PRO A 257 -0.23 7.25 14.31
N SER A 258 0.89 7.57 14.95
CA SER A 258 0.89 8.41 16.16
C SER A 258 0.67 9.89 15.86
N THR A 259 0.48 10.69 16.92
CA THR A 259 0.32 12.14 16.80
C THR A 259 1.48 12.79 16.03
N GLY A 260 1.15 13.68 15.10
CA GLY A 260 2.08 14.46 14.29
C GLY A 260 2.65 13.71 13.09
N GLN A 261 2.26 12.45 12.87
CA GLN A 261 2.73 11.63 11.76
C GLN A 261 1.78 11.71 10.56
N ILE A 262 2.34 11.42 9.39
CA ILE A 262 1.62 11.27 8.13
C ILE A 262 1.78 9.81 7.71
N LEU A 263 0.66 9.10 7.57
CA LEU A 263 0.62 7.79 6.93
C LEU A 263 0.17 7.96 5.49
N ASP A 264 1.01 7.54 4.56
CA ASP A 264 0.65 7.37 3.15
C ASP A 264 0.33 5.89 2.95
N ALA A 265 -0.93 5.56 2.66
CA ALA A 265 -1.38 4.18 2.53
C ALA A 265 -1.04 3.59 1.15
N GLY A 266 -1.00 4.43 0.12
CA GLY A 266 -0.41 4.11 -1.17
C GLY A 266 -1.42 3.99 -2.30
N LEU A 267 -1.25 2.98 -3.15
CA LEU A 267 -2.22 2.67 -4.18
C LEU A 267 -3.01 1.45 -3.74
N GLY A 268 -4.27 1.38 -4.15
CA GLY A 268 -5.14 0.27 -3.79
C GLY A 268 -6.41 0.83 -3.18
N GLN A 269 -7.14 -0.05 -2.51
CA GLN A 269 -8.18 0.32 -1.58
C GLN A 269 -7.68 0.02 -0.18
N ASP A 270 -7.29 1.08 0.52
CA ASP A 270 -6.66 0.97 1.83
C ASP A 270 -7.63 1.28 2.96
N THR A 271 -7.49 0.51 4.03
CA THR A 271 -8.28 0.67 5.26
C THR A 271 -7.36 0.92 6.43
N VAL A 272 -7.51 2.09 7.05
CA VAL A 272 -6.76 2.47 8.25
C VAL A 272 -7.63 2.25 9.50
N PHE A 273 -7.17 1.39 10.39
CA PHE A 273 -7.81 1.12 11.67
C PHE A 273 -7.46 2.18 12.71
N VAL A 274 -8.48 2.79 13.29
CA VAL A 274 -8.38 3.72 14.41
C VAL A 274 -9.04 3.07 15.61
N ASN A 275 -8.26 2.73 16.64
CA ASN A 275 -8.74 2.06 17.85
C ASN A 275 -9.48 3.03 18.80
N SER A 276 -10.55 3.66 18.31
CA SER A 276 -11.51 4.46 19.06
C SER A 276 -12.82 4.53 18.29
N GLY A 277 -13.89 5.01 18.92
CA GLY A 277 -15.17 5.23 18.24
C GLY A 277 -15.12 6.48 17.35
N HIS A 278 -15.80 6.46 16.21
CA HIS A 278 -15.91 7.57 15.27
C HIS A 278 -16.38 8.86 15.96
N SER A 279 -17.32 8.76 16.91
CA SER A 279 -17.83 9.91 17.67
C SER A 279 -16.78 10.65 18.52
N LEU A 280 -15.62 10.04 18.78
CA LEU A 280 -14.49 10.64 19.49
C LEU A 280 -13.46 11.29 18.54
N ASN A 281 -13.68 11.15 17.23
CA ASN A 281 -12.77 11.62 16.20
C ASN A 281 -13.46 12.67 15.34
N THR A 282 -12.72 13.73 15.02
CA THR A 282 -13.12 14.63 13.93
C THR A 282 -12.30 14.27 12.70
N VAL A 283 -12.99 13.77 11.67
CA VAL A 283 -12.41 13.55 10.34
C VAL A 283 -12.66 14.78 9.48
N THR A 284 -11.62 15.29 8.82
CA THR A 284 -11.74 16.35 7.81
C THR A 284 -10.98 15.92 6.57
N VAL A 285 -11.67 15.86 5.43
CA VAL A 285 -11.09 15.52 4.13
C VAL A 285 -10.93 16.79 3.31
N GLN A 286 -9.71 17.05 2.86
CA GLN A 286 -9.42 18.16 1.96
C GLN A 286 -8.36 17.74 0.96
N ASN A 287 -8.63 17.95 -0.34
CA ASN A 287 -7.70 17.61 -1.42
C ASN A 287 -7.18 16.15 -1.34
N SER A 288 -8.08 15.20 -1.05
CA SER A 288 -7.75 13.77 -0.87
C SER A 288 -6.80 13.46 0.30
N VAL A 289 -6.63 14.40 1.22
CA VAL A 289 -5.88 14.22 2.46
C VAL A 289 -6.88 14.27 3.62
N ALA A 290 -6.87 13.25 4.47
CA ALA A 290 -7.69 13.22 5.66
C ALA A 290 -6.87 13.66 6.88
N THR A 291 -7.33 14.67 7.60
CA THR A 291 -6.82 15.05 8.92
C THR A 291 -7.76 14.50 9.98
N ILE A 292 -7.21 13.77 10.93
CA ILE A 292 -7.93 13.21 12.06
C ILE A 292 -7.48 13.94 13.30
N VAL A 293 -8.43 14.48 14.05
CA VAL A 293 -8.22 15.13 15.34
C VAL A 293 -8.98 14.34 16.40
N ASN A 294 -8.26 13.80 17.36
CA ASN A 294 -8.80 13.02 18.47
C ASN A 294 -8.16 13.51 19.78
N SER A 295 -8.92 13.56 20.88
CA SER A 295 -8.39 13.92 22.21
C SER A 295 -7.46 12.85 22.81
N ASP A 296 -7.60 11.59 22.39
CA ASP A 296 -7.00 10.38 22.99
C ASP A 296 -6.05 9.65 22.01
N ALA A 297 -6.40 9.54 20.72
CA ALA A 297 -5.51 8.99 19.67
C ALA A 297 -4.53 10.05 19.10
N GLY A 298 -4.78 11.31 19.43
CA GLY A 298 -4.04 12.47 18.95
C GLY A 298 -4.30 12.82 17.49
N ASN A 299 -3.47 13.72 16.96
CA ASN A 299 -3.71 14.33 15.65
C ASN A 299 -2.78 13.74 14.60
N PHE A 300 -3.30 13.15 13.54
CA PHE A 300 -2.50 12.58 12.45
C PHE A 300 -3.14 12.82 11.09
N THR A 301 -2.37 12.57 10.04
CA THR A 301 -2.81 12.76 8.65
C THR A 301 -2.73 11.44 7.90
N LEU A 302 -3.75 11.17 7.09
CA LEU A 302 -3.77 10.07 6.14
C LEU A 302 -3.73 10.63 4.72
N GLN A 303 -2.92 10.02 3.88
CA GLN A 303 -2.82 10.29 2.45
C GLN A 303 -3.07 9.00 1.69
N ASN A 304 -3.75 9.14 0.54
CA ASN A 304 -4.07 8.02 -0.36
C ASN A 304 -4.68 6.81 0.37
N ALA A 305 -5.53 7.07 1.36
CA ALA A 305 -6.30 6.05 2.05
C ALA A 305 -7.77 6.21 1.68
N GLU A 306 -8.48 5.11 1.50
CA GLU A 306 -9.88 5.10 1.06
C GLU A 306 -10.84 4.99 2.25
N ARG A 307 -10.47 4.25 3.29
CA ARG A 307 -11.33 3.94 4.42
C ARG A 307 -10.64 4.19 5.76
N ILE A 308 -11.41 4.68 6.72
CA ILE A 308 -11.08 4.67 8.14
C ILE A 308 -12.04 3.72 8.84
N ALA A 309 -11.51 2.68 9.47
CA ALA A 309 -12.27 1.75 10.29
C ALA A 309 -12.14 2.14 11.77
N PHE A 310 -13.25 2.60 12.35
CA PHE A 310 -13.40 2.84 13.78
C PHE A 310 -14.03 1.61 14.45
N ASN A 311 -14.01 1.58 15.79
CA ASN A 311 -14.62 0.49 16.56
C ASN A 311 -16.16 0.41 16.41
N ASP A 312 -16.80 1.48 15.90
CA ASP A 312 -18.26 1.62 15.78
C ASP A 312 -18.74 1.95 14.35
N GLY A 313 -17.86 1.89 13.33
CA GLY A 313 -18.25 2.11 11.94
C GLY A 313 -17.09 2.42 10.99
N VAL A 314 -17.41 2.54 9.71
CA VAL A 314 -16.45 2.87 8.65
C VAL A 314 -16.76 4.23 8.06
N VAL A 315 -15.72 5.02 7.79
CA VAL A 315 -15.81 6.28 7.06
C VAL A 315 -14.97 6.18 5.81
N ALA A 316 -15.59 6.36 4.65
CA ALA A 316 -14.89 6.56 3.40
C ALA A 316 -14.37 7.99 3.28
N ILE A 317 -13.12 8.14 2.89
CA ILE A 317 -12.42 9.42 2.75
C ILE A 317 -11.93 9.69 1.32
N ASP A 318 -12.16 8.75 0.40
CA ASP A 318 -12.02 8.90 -1.05
C ASP A 318 -13.18 9.74 -1.65
N THR A 319 -13.34 10.99 -1.19
CA THR A 319 -14.41 11.90 -1.61
C THR A 319 -14.37 12.25 -3.10
N GLU A 320 -13.23 12.04 -3.76
CA GLU A 320 -13.08 12.13 -5.21
C GLU A 320 -13.06 10.76 -5.91
N GLY A 321 -12.91 9.67 -5.16
CA GLY A 321 -12.91 8.29 -5.63
C GLY A 321 -14.31 7.67 -5.63
N ASN A 322 -14.37 6.34 -5.51
CA ASN A 322 -15.60 5.56 -5.65
C ASN A 322 -16.70 6.02 -4.69
N ALA A 323 -16.39 6.21 -3.40
CA ALA A 323 -17.42 6.59 -2.44
C ALA A 323 -18.01 7.97 -2.74
N GLY A 324 -17.17 8.93 -3.10
CA GLY A 324 -17.61 10.26 -3.52
C GLY A 324 -18.43 10.26 -4.80
N GLN A 325 -18.00 9.50 -5.81
CA GLN A 325 -18.71 9.35 -7.07
C GLN A 325 -20.10 8.72 -6.87
N VAL A 326 -20.20 7.65 -6.07
CA VAL A 326 -21.49 7.01 -5.78
C VAL A 326 -22.40 7.95 -4.98
N TYR A 327 -21.86 8.71 -4.02
CA TYR A 327 -22.64 9.70 -3.26
C TYR A 327 -23.23 10.76 -4.19
N ARG A 328 -22.40 11.37 -5.06
CA ARG A 328 -22.86 12.37 -6.03
C ARG A 328 -23.85 11.78 -7.02
N LEU A 329 -23.63 10.55 -7.48
CA LEU A 329 -24.55 9.88 -8.40
C LEU A 329 -25.93 9.68 -7.76
N TYR A 330 -25.98 9.31 -6.48
CA TYR A 330 -27.24 9.26 -5.71
C TYR A 330 -27.93 10.61 -5.63
N GLN A 331 -27.18 11.67 -5.29
CA GLN A 331 -27.71 13.02 -5.23
C GLN A 331 -28.31 13.41 -6.58
N ALA A 332 -27.53 13.28 -7.67
CA ALA A 332 -27.97 13.62 -9.01
C ALA A 332 -29.17 12.77 -9.46
N SER A 333 -29.24 11.50 -9.05
CA SER A 333 -30.30 10.57 -9.45
C SER A 333 -31.59 10.74 -8.68
N PHE A 334 -31.54 11.17 -7.42
CA PHE A 334 -32.69 11.10 -6.54
C PHE A 334 -32.98 12.41 -5.80
N ALA A 335 -32.15 13.45 -5.99
CA ALA A 335 -32.23 14.76 -5.36
C ALA A 335 -32.42 14.67 -3.83
N ARG A 336 -31.67 13.75 -3.19
CA ARG A 336 -31.67 13.52 -1.74
C ARG A 336 -30.31 13.02 -1.28
N THR A 337 -30.04 13.15 0.02
CA THR A 337 -28.96 12.43 0.68
C THR A 337 -29.19 10.91 0.55
N PRO A 338 -28.17 10.12 0.15
CA PRO A 338 -28.27 8.67 0.13
C PRO A 338 -28.63 8.14 1.53
N ASP A 339 -29.41 7.06 1.59
CA ASP A 339 -29.54 6.31 2.83
C ASP A 339 -28.28 5.45 3.05
N LEU A 340 -27.93 5.23 4.32
CA LEU A 340 -26.67 4.58 4.70
C LEU A 340 -26.52 3.18 4.07
N LEU A 341 -27.55 2.34 4.15
CA LEU A 341 -27.48 0.97 3.66
C LEU A 341 -27.38 0.90 2.13
N GLY A 342 -28.19 1.69 1.41
CA GLY A 342 -28.15 1.75 -0.04
C GLY A 342 -26.82 2.29 -0.56
N LEU A 343 -26.30 3.34 0.09
CA LEU A 343 -24.98 3.89 -0.23
C LEU A 343 -23.88 2.86 0.01
N SER A 344 -23.87 2.22 1.18
CA SER A 344 -22.84 1.24 1.55
C SER A 344 -22.82 0.05 0.60
N HIS A 345 -24.00 -0.44 0.22
CA HIS A 345 -24.13 -1.48 -0.79
C HIS A 345 -23.55 -1.06 -2.14
N ASN A 346 -23.92 0.14 -2.62
CA ASN A 346 -23.50 0.62 -3.93
C ASN A 346 -22.00 0.97 -3.98
N VAL A 347 -21.45 1.59 -2.94
CA VAL A 347 -19.99 1.81 -2.85
C VAL A 347 -19.26 0.47 -2.90
N LYS A 348 -19.70 -0.53 -2.13
CA LYS A 348 -19.08 -1.86 -2.11
C LYS A 348 -19.06 -2.53 -3.48
N ILE A 349 -20.12 -2.45 -4.28
CA ILE A 349 -20.14 -3.10 -5.61
C ILE A 349 -19.29 -2.34 -6.64
N VAL A 350 -19.16 -1.00 -6.53
CA VAL A 350 -18.22 -0.22 -7.36
C VAL A 350 -16.78 -0.54 -6.98
N ASP A 351 -16.48 -0.65 -5.69
CA ASP A 351 -15.18 -1.09 -5.19
C ASP A 351 -14.81 -2.49 -5.68
N GLN A 352 -15.79 -3.35 -5.92
CA GLN A 352 -15.63 -4.70 -6.48
C GLN A 352 -15.60 -4.72 -8.02
N GLY A 353 -15.58 -3.55 -8.67
CA GLY A 353 -15.36 -3.41 -10.12
C GLY A 353 -16.60 -3.14 -10.97
N LEU A 354 -17.78 -2.91 -10.37
CA LEU A 354 -18.91 -2.38 -11.14
C LEU A 354 -18.58 -0.98 -11.64
N SER A 355 -18.74 -0.73 -12.94
CA SER A 355 -18.48 0.60 -13.47
C SER A 355 -19.51 1.62 -12.97
N LEU A 356 -19.09 2.87 -12.78
CA LEU A 356 -20.01 3.96 -12.44
C LEU A 356 -21.12 4.12 -13.51
N HIS A 357 -20.79 3.81 -14.77
CA HIS A 357 -21.74 3.81 -15.89
C HIS A 357 -22.84 2.76 -15.72
N ASP A 358 -22.50 1.52 -15.40
CA ASP A 358 -23.48 0.46 -15.17
C ASP A 358 -24.37 0.78 -13.96
N MET A 359 -23.80 1.37 -12.90
CA MET A 359 -24.56 1.85 -11.76
C MET A 359 -25.54 2.97 -12.15
N ALA A 360 -25.06 3.97 -12.89
CA ALA A 360 -25.89 5.07 -13.38
C ALA A 360 -27.01 4.53 -14.29
N ALA A 361 -26.72 3.57 -15.16
CA ALA A 361 -27.72 2.90 -15.98
C ALA A 361 -28.79 2.21 -15.12
N ALA A 362 -28.38 1.47 -14.09
CA ALA A 362 -29.30 0.84 -13.15
C ALA A 362 -30.18 1.87 -12.41
N PHE A 363 -29.62 3.01 -12.02
CA PHE A 363 -30.38 4.09 -11.37
C PHE A 363 -31.40 4.70 -12.32
N THR A 364 -31.05 4.97 -13.58
CA THR A 364 -31.97 5.58 -14.56
C THR A 364 -33.22 4.75 -14.85
N VAL A 365 -33.14 3.42 -14.69
CA VAL A 365 -34.27 2.51 -14.89
C VAL A 365 -35.02 2.16 -13.61
N SER A 366 -34.55 2.65 -12.46
CA SER A 366 -35.21 2.43 -11.17
C SER A 366 -36.56 3.15 -11.09
N SER A 367 -37.49 2.60 -10.31
CA SER A 367 -38.81 3.21 -10.12
C SER A 367 -38.72 4.61 -9.46
N GLU A 368 -37.75 4.82 -8.57
CA GLU A 368 -37.53 6.13 -7.93
C GLU A 368 -37.11 7.18 -8.97
N PHE A 369 -36.15 6.84 -9.84
CA PHE A 369 -35.70 7.73 -10.90
C PHE A 369 -36.81 8.02 -11.91
N GLN A 370 -37.52 6.99 -12.38
CA GLN A 370 -38.64 7.14 -13.32
C GLN A 370 -39.79 7.96 -12.73
N GLY A 371 -40.04 7.84 -11.41
CA GLY A 371 -41.01 8.67 -10.72
C GLY A 371 -40.63 10.16 -10.69
N ARG A 372 -39.32 10.46 -10.63
CA ARG A 372 -38.80 11.83 -10.58
C ARG A 372 -38.61 12.47 -11.95
N TYR A 373 -38.07 11.72 -12.92
CA TYR A 373 -37.69 12.23 -14.23
C TYR A 373 -38.69 11.87 -15.34
N GLY A 374 -39.70 11.07 -15.01
CA GLY A 374 -40.75 10.64 -15.94
C GLY A 374 -40.40 9.36 -16.70
N VAL A 375 -41.41 8.50 -16.87
CA VAL A 375 -41.30 7.31 -17.73
C VAL A 375 -41.31 7.75 -19.19
N ASN A 376 -40.36 7.26 -20.00
CA ASN A 376 -40.23 7.58 -21.43
C ASN A 376 -40.14 9.10 -21.73
N ALA A 377 -39.54 9.88 -20.83
CA ALA A 377 -39.30 11.30 -21.06
C ALA A 377 -38.52 11.52 -22.37
N SER A 378 -38.79 12.61 -23.09
CA SER A 378 -37.93 13.02 -24.22
C SER A 378 -36.54 13.44 -23.72
N ASP A 379 -35.52 13.43 -24.57
CA ASP A 379 -34.17 13.85 -24.17
C ASP A 379 -34.13 15.30 -23.68
N GLN A 380 -34.92 16.20 -24.29
CA GLN A 380 -35.06 17.58 -23.82
C GLN A 380 -35.67 17.63 -22.42
N THR A 381 -36.74 16.86 -22.16
CA THR A 381 -37.38 16.80 -20.85
C THR A 381 -36.43 16.25 -19.80
N PHE A 382 -35.70 15.19 -20.14
CA PHE A 382 -34.71 14.55 -19.28
C PHE A 382 -33.57 15.52 -18.90
N ILE A 383 -32.97 16.20 -19.88
CA ILE A 383 -31.90 17.18 -19.64
C ILE A 383 -32.41 18.35 -18.80
N SER A 384 -33.57 18.93 -19.14
CA SER A 384 -34.17 20.01 -18.36
C SER A 384 -34.38 19.59 -16.91
N ALA A 385 -34.89 18.39 -16.68
CA ALA A 385 -35.10 17.87 -15.33
C ALA A 385 -33.77 17.66 -14.56
N LEU A 386 -32.68 17.24 -15.21
CA LEU A 386 -31.36 17.14 -14.56
C LEU A 386 -30.81 18.52 -14.14
N TYR A 387 -30.90 19.53 -15.01
CA TYR A 387 -30.50 20.89 -14.64
C TYR A 387 -31.26 21.40 -13.40
N HIS A 388 -32.56 21.14 -13.33
CA HIS A 388 -33.37 21.54 -12.18
C HIS A 388 -33.06 20.74 -10.92
N ASN A 389 -33.05 19.42 -11.02
CA ASN A 389 -32.98 18.56 -9.85
C ASN A 389 -31.57 18.44 -9.27
N VAL A 390 -30.54 18.55 -10.11
CA VAL A 390 -29.14 18.40 -9.72
C VAL A 390 -28.51 19.77 -9.45
N LEU A 391 -28.68 20.72 -10.38
CA LEU A 391 -27.99 22.02 -10.34
C LEU A 391 -28.86 23.16 -9.81
N GLY A 392 -30.17 22.94 -9.62
CA GLY A 392 -31.08 23.96 -9.09
C GLY A 392 -31.33 25.14 -10.04
N ARG A 393 -31.09 24.99 -11.35
CA ARG A 393 -31.19 26.08 -12.33
C ARG A 393 -31.77 25.61 -13.67
N GLU A 394 -32.10 26.56 -14.54
CA GLU A 394 -32.48 26.29 -15.93
C GLU A 394 -31.26 25.85 -16.77
N PRO A 395 -31.47 25.03 -17.81
CA PRO A 395 -30.44 24.74 -18.80
C PRO A 395 -29.95 26.01 -19.48
N ASP A 396 -28.64 26.21 -19.52
CA ASP A 396 -28.06 27.22 -20.40
C ASP A 396 -28.13 26.74 -21.86
N PRO A 397 -28.30 27.64 -22.85
CA PRO A 397 -28.51 27.24 -24.24
C PRO A 397 -27.38 26.37 -24.81
N THR A 398 -26.13 26.67 -24.44
CA THR A 398 -24.94 25.96 -24.94
C THR A 398 -24.87 24.55 -24.37
N GLY A 399 -24.97 24.40 -23.04
CA GLY A 399 -24.95 23.11 -22.38
C GLY A 399 -26.12 22.22 -22.79
N ASN A 400 -27.33 22.78 -22.88
CA ASN A 400 -28.50 22.04 -23.36
C ASN A 400 -28.29 21.50 -24.79
N ALA A 401 -27.83 22.35 -25.71
CA ALA A 401 -27.55 21.95 -27.09
C ALA A 401 -26.44 20.88 -27.15
N GLY A 402 -25.39 21.00 -26.33
CA GLY A 402 -24.32 20.02 -26.24
C GLY A 402 -24.80 18.65 -25.78
N TRP A 403 -25.58 18.58 -24.70
CA TRP A 403 -26.15 17.32 -24.20
C TRP A 403 -27.08 16.65 -25.21
N LEU A 404 -27.96 17.42 -25.86
CA LEU A 404 -28.85 16.91 -26.90
C LEU A 404 -28.07 16.38 -28.10
N GLN A 405 -26.98 17.03 -28.49
CA GLN A 405 -26.13 16.55 -29.57
C GLN A 405 -25.45 15.23 -29.22
N LEU A 406 -24.93 15.09 -27.99
CA LEU A 406 -24.29 13.86 -27.53
C LEU A 406 -25.26 12.67 -27.49
N LEU A 407 -26.49 12.89 -26.99
CA LEU A 407 -27.56 11.88 -27.02
C LEU A 407 -28.01 11.57 -28.45
N GLY A 408 -28.28 12.61 -29.26
CA GLY A 408 -28.78 12.45 -30.63
C GLY A 408 -27.78 11.78 -31.58
N SER A 409 -26.47 11.92 -31.30
CA SER A 409 -25.39 11.24 -32.03
C SER A 409 -25.03 9.88 -31.45
N GLN A 410 -25.68 9.45 -30.36
CA GLN A 410 -25.42 8.20 -29.63
C GLN A 410 -23.97 8.06 -29.13
N GLN A 411 -23.25 9.17 -29.00
CA GLN A 411 -21.94 9.16 -28.35
C GLN A 411 -22.10 8.90 -26.85
N TYR A 412 -23.17 9.43 -26.27
CA TYR A 412 -23.53 9.26 -24.86
C TYR A 412 -24.92 8.63 -24.78
N ASP A 413 -25.12 7.76 -23.79
CA ASP A 413 -26.45 7.40 -23.33
C ASP A 413 -26.86 8.26 -22.12
N ARG A 414 -28.06 7.99 -21.57
CA ARG A 414 -28.57 8.74 -20.41
C ARG A 414 -27.75 8.53 -19.15
N ALA A 415 -27.09 7.38 -19.00
CA ALA A 415 -26.21 7.12 -17.86
C ALA A 415 -24.94 7.98 -17.98
N ASN A 416 -24.37 8.12 -19.18
CA ASN A 416 -23.26 9.05 -19.40
C ASN A 416 -23.65 10.51 -19.12
N VAL A 417 -24.85 10.94 -19.53
CA VAL A 417 -25.33 12.29 -19.23
C VAL A 417 -25.49 12.48 -17.72
N LEU A 418 -26.13 11.54 -17.02
CA LEU A 418 -26.30 11.60 -15.57
C LEU A 418 -24.95 11.68 -14.83
N ILE A 419 -23.95 10.89 -15.23
CA ILE A 419 -22.58 10.99 -14.71
C ILE A 419 -21.98 12.36 -15.02
N GLY A 420 -22.20 12.90 -16.22
CA GLY A 420 -21.74 14.23 -16.60
C GLY A 420 -22.27 15.35 -15.70
N PHE A 421 -23.51 15.22 -15.20
CA PHE A 421 -24.06 16.12 -14.19
C PHE A 421 -23.47 15.87 -12.80
N SER A 422 -23.48 14.60 -12.33
CA SER A 422 -22.93 14.16 -11.03
C SER A 422 -21.47 14.58 -10.83
N GLU A 423 -20.65 14.46 -11.87
CA GLU A 423 -19.21 14.74 -11.80
C GLU A 423 -18.85 16.15 -12.30
N SER A 424 -19.86 16.98 -12.57
CA SER A 424 -19.63 18.38 -12.92
C SER A 424 -19.01 19.14 -11.73
N ILE A 425 -18.20 20.16 -12.04
CA ILE A 425 -17.62 21.04 -11.01
C ILE A 425 -18.72 21.67 -10.14
N GLU A 426 -19.88 21.97 -10.74
CA GLU A 426 -21.02 22.57 -10.07
C GLU A 426 -21.64 21.61 -9.04
N ASP A 427 -21.94 20.36 -9.43
CA ASP A 427 -22.50 19.38 -8.49
C ASP A 427 -21.51 18.96 -7.40
N LYS A 428 -20.23 18.79 -7.76
CA LYS A 428 -19.16 18.59 -6.78
C LYS A 428 -19.12 19.70 -5.73
N ALA A 429 -19.26 20.96 -6.14
CA ALA A 429 -19.31 22.09 -5.21
C ALA A 429 -20.56 22.08 -4.32
N LEU A 430 -21.73 21.66 -4.86
CA LEU A 430 -22.96 21.51 -4.08
C LEU A 430 -22.84 20.41 -3.02
N VAL A 431 -22.15 19.31 -3.33
CA VAL A 431 -22.02 18.14 -2.45
C VAL A 431 -20.83 18.26 -1.48
N ALA A 432 -19.80 19.05 -1.79
CA ALA A 432 -18.55 19.11 -1.04
C ALA A 432 -18.73 19.24 0.49
N SER A 433 -19.59 20.15 0.94
CA SER A 433 -19.83 20.37 2.37
C SER A 433 -20.48 19.17 3.09
N ALA A 434 -21.25 18.34 2.36
CA ALA A 434 -21.92 17.17 2.92
C ALA A 434 -20.96 15.99 3.13
N ILE A 435 -19.84 15.95 2.41
CA ILE A 435 -18.86 14.85 2.45
C ILE A 435 -17.48 15.27 2.96
N GLN A 436 -17.29 16.54 3.35
CA GLN A 436 -16.02 17.06 3.86
C GLN A 436 -15.54 16.38 5.15
N HIS A 437 -16.42 15.66 5.85
CA HIS A 437 -16.09 14.87 7.05
C HIS A 437 -15.99 13.37 6.76
N GLY A 438 -15.85 13.02 5.49
CA GLY A 438 -15.97 11.65 5.01
C GLY A 438 -17.43 11.21 4.89
N ILE A 439 -17.59 9.99 4.37
CA ILE A 439 -18.87 9.37 4.05
C ILE A 439 -19.04 8.15 4.95
N ALA A 440 -20.04 8.15 5.82
CA ALA A 440 -20.32 6.99 6.66
C ALA A 440 -20.77 5.79 5.82
N LEU A 441 -20.22 4.62 6.13
CA LEU A 441 -20.54 3.34 5.49
C LEU A 441 -20.81 2.28 6.56
N ASP A 442 -21.77 1.41 6.26
CA ASP A 442 -22.13 0.23 7.03
C ASP A 442 -21.81 -1.02 6.21
N TYR A 443 -20.63 -1.58 6.47
CA TYR A 443 -20.20 -2.85 5.88
C TYR A 443 -20.55 -4.06 6.77
N GLY A 444 -21.31 -3.85 7.85
CA GLY A 444 -21.39 -4.78 8.97
C GLY A 444 -20.14 -4.68 9.85
N VAL A 445 -20.29 -4.97 11.15
CA VAL A 445 -19.14 -5.06 12.06
C VAL A 445 -18.24 -6.20 11.57
N ALA A 446 -16.97 -5.93 11.33
CA ALA A 446 -15.97 -6.91 10.93
C ALA A 446 -15.76 -7.96 12.03
#